data_AF-A0AAD9Z715-F1
#
_entry.id   AF-A0AAD9Z715-F1
#
_cell.length_a   1.000
_cell.length_b   1.000
_cell.length_c   1.000
_cell.angle_alpha   90.00
_cell.angle_beta   90.00
_cell.angle_gamma   90.00
#
_symmetry.space_group_name_H-M   'P 1'
#
loop_
_entity.id
_entity.type
_entity.pdbx_description
1 polymer ?
#
loop_
_entity_poly.entity_id
_entity_poly.type
_entity_poly.pdbx_seq_one_letter_code
_entity_poly.pdbx_strand_id
1 'polypeptide(L)'
;MDRVQTISRGDVVFKERCCRLSYGVLCLDEYNPNNPAHIGQKVSMDPRDGKKWVENQIDWENFKGENVSTEGVLKPYVMKIKPGREGKLWQTHVVMSTVPSDQLPSSLNQDGARRLCDVESVLKDKGVEMKLKNRHWYQRGEKYIRAKFDIKVILGAADLKFQLQSKTKDVLNKDHDEIQVKWELPRQNSADDYDGLAAPYKAK
;
A
#
# COMPACT_ATOMS: atom_id res chain seq x y z
N MET A 1 -47.63 -20.20 6.87
CA MET A 1 -47.32 -18.85 7.41
C MET A 1 -45.82 -18.68 7.35
N ASP A 2 -45.32 -18.24 6.20
CA ASP A 2 -43.89 -18.01 5.98
C ASP A 2 -43.50 -16.64 6.55
N ARG A 3 -42.68 -16.65 7.59
CA ARG A 3 -42.12 -15.44 8.19
C ARG A 3 -40.78 -15.14 7.50
N VAL A 4 -40.84 -14.43 6.38
CA VAL A 4 -39.64 -13.81 5.79
C VAL A 4 -39.43 -12.48 6.51
N GLN A 5 -38.33 -12.37 7.27
CA GLN A 5 -37.89 -11.10 7.82
C GLN A 5 -37.02 -10.37 6.80
N THR A 6 -37.60 -9.38 6.12
CA THR A 6 -36.84 -8.45 5.29
C THR A 6 -36.12 -7.46 6.20
N ILE A 7 -34.80 -7.64 6.40
CA ILE A 7 -33.97 -6.68 7.14
C ILE A 7 -33.65 -5.52 6.19
N SER A 8 -34.52 -4.51 6.19
CA SER A 8 -34.25 -3.21 5.57
C SER A 8 -33.69 -2.25 6.63
N ARG A 9 -32.38 -2.22 6.82
CA ARG A 9 -31.68 -1.11 7.50
C ARG A 9 -30.23 -1.11 7.04
N GLY A 10 -29.74 0.05 6.62
CA GLY A 10 -28.34 0.29 6.19
C GLY A 10 -27.31 0.16 7.31
N ASP A 11 -27.60 -0.64 8.34
CA ASP A 11 -26.67 -1.03 9.37
C ASP A 11 -26.00 -2.34 8.93
N VAL A 12 -24.68 -2.32 8.80
CA VAL A 12 -23.91 -3.51 8.45
C VAL A 12 -24.05 -4.51 9.61
N VAL A 13 -24.92 -5.50 9.45
CA VAL A 13 -25.28 -6.49 10.48
C VAL A 13 -24.06 -7.30 10.97
N PHE A 14 -23.07 -7.48 10.10
CA PHE A 14 -21.81 -8.14 10.44
C PHE A 14 -20.71 -7.11 10.62
N LYS A 15 -20.30 -6.88 11.86
CA LYS A 15 -19.21 -5.94 12.18
C LYS A 15 -17.84 -6.47 11.80
N GLU A 16 -17.70 -7.80 11.67
CA GLU A 16 -16.44 -8.48 11.35
C GLU A 16 -16.64 -9.44 10.17
N ARG A 17 -15.57 -9.67 9.41
CA ARG A 17 -15.51 -10.62 8.30
C ARG A 17 -14.20 -11.39 8.34
N CYS A 18 -14.25 -12.68 8.01
CA CYS A 18 -13.05 -13.48 7.87
C CYS A 18 -12.38 -13.25 6.51
N CYS A 19 -11.08 -12.98 6.50
CA CYS A 19 -10.29 -12.87 5.28
C CYS A 19 -10.15 -14.22 4.58
N ARG A 20 -10.52 -14.30 3.30
CA ARG A 20 -10.35 -15.52 2.47
C ARG A 20 -8.90 -15.72 2.00
N LEU A 21 -8.16 -14.62 1.90
CA LEU A 21 -6.79 -14.52 1.38
C LEU A 21 -6.02 -13.53 2.25
N SER A 22 -4.70 -13.61 2.21
CA SER A 22 -3.86 -12.60 2.82
C SER A 22 -3.65 -11.45 1.83
N TYR A 23 -3.71 -10.21 2.31
CA TYR A 23 -3.54 -9.01 1.51
C TYR A 23 -2.43 -8.14 2.07
N GLY A 24 -1.66 -7.53 1.19
CA GLY A 24 -0.57 -6.64 1.57
C GLY A 24 -0.32 -5.54 0.56
N VAL A 25 0.55 -4.62 0.94
CA VAL A 25 1.00 -3.51 0.08
C VAL A 25 2.47 -3.68 -0.22
N LEU A 26 2.86 -3.48 -1.48
CA LEU A 26 4.26 -3.47 -1.86
C LEU A 26 4.93 -2.20 -1.35
N CYS A 27 5.99 -2.36 -0.57
CA CYS A 27 6.70 -1.25 0.05
C CYS A 27 8.22 -1.44 -0.03
N LEU A 28 8.93 -0.36 0.31
CA LEU A 28 10.35 -0.40 0.63
C LEU A 28 10.52 -0.69 2.11
N ASP A 29 11.55 -1.46 2.44
CA ASP A 29 12.00 -1.63 3.82
C ASP A 29 13.41 -1.08 4.02
N GLU A 30 13.69 -0.51 5.20
CA GLU A 30 15.02 0.02 5.51
C GLU A 30 15.98 -1.16 5.70
N TYR A 31 17.07 -1.21 4.91
CA TYR A 31 17.97 -2.35 4.92
C TYR A 31 18.61 -2.53 6.31
N ASN A 32 18.27 -3.66 6.91
CA ASN A 32 18.86 -4.18 8.13
C ASN A 32 19.61 -5.49 7.81
N PRO A 33 20.93 -5.58 8.01
CA PRO A 33 21.70 -6.80 7.74
C PRO A 33 21.34 -7.96 8.68
N ASN A 34 20.76 -7.68 9.85
CA ASN A 34 20.34 -8.70 10.82
C ASN A 34 18.94 -9.25 10.52
N ASN A 35 18.22 -8.70 9.53
CA ASN A 35 16.92 -9.21 9.13
C ASN A 35 17.10 -10.30 8.06
N PRO A 36 16.75 -11.57 8.34
CA PRO A 36 16.85 -12.66 7.37
C PRO A 36 16.07 -12.39 6.08
N ALA A 37 14.96 -11.64 6.16
CA ALA A 37 14.13 -11.30 5.01
C ALA A 37 14.87 -10.44 3.97
N HIS A 38 15.94 -9.74 4.36
CA HIS A 38 16.71 -8.87 3.46
C HIS A 38 17.87 -9.58 2.76
N ILE A 39 18.22 -10.80 3.19
CA ILE A 39 19.36 -11.53 2.65
C ILE A 39 19.04 -11.94 1.20
N GLY A 40 19.94 -11.62 0.27
CA GLY A 40 19.77 -11.93 -1.15
C GLY A 40 18.73 -11.09 -1.88
N GLN A 41 18.09 -10.12 -1.21
CA GLN A 41 17.13 -9.22 -1.85
C GLN A 41 17.81 -8.07 -2.58
N LYS A 42 17.09 -7.45 -3.51
CA LYS A 42 17.55 -6.27 -4.23
C LYS A 42 17.58 -5.06 -3.30
N VAL A 43 18.77 -4.52 -3.08
CA VAL A 43 18.99 -3.33 -2.24
C VAL A 43 19.42 -2.17 -3.12
N SER A 44 18.77 -1.03 -2.98
CA SER A 44 19.16 0.23 -3.62
C SER A 44 19.41 1.32 -2.59
N MET A 45 20.33 2.22 -2.91
CA MET A 45 20.63 3.39 -2.08
C MET A 45 19.82 4.58 -2.57
N ASP A 46 19.08 5.24 -1.68
CA ASP A 46 18.31 6.42 -2.04
C ASP A 46 19.24 7.66 -2.00
N PRO A 47 19.42 8.40 -3.11
CA PRO A 47 20.26 9.61 -3.14
C PRO A 47 19.69 10.76 -2.27
N ARG A 48 18.42 10.68 -1.87
CA ARG A 48 17.74 11.74 -1.10
C ARG A 48 18.07 11.68 0.39
N ASP A 49 18.28 10.49 0.95
CA ASP A 49 18.61 10.32 2.37
C ASP A 49 19.89 9.50 2.63
N GLY A 50 20.51 8.94 1.59
CA GLY A 50 21.71 8.12 1.69
C GLY A 50 21.47 6.77 2.36
N LYS A 51 20.21 6.37 2.59
CA LYS A 51 19.90 5.09 3.23
C LYS A 51 19.78 3.99 2.19
N LYS A 52 20.06 2.77 2.65
CA LYS A 52 19.84 1.54 1.87
C LYS A 52 18.42 1.06 2.09
N TRP A 53 17.72 0.78 1.01
CA TRP A 53 16.34 0.31 0.99
C TRP A 53 16.27 -1.02 0.24
N VAL A 54 15.48 -1.95 0.78
CA VAL A 54 15.17 -3.23 0.15
C VAL A 54 13.90 -3.06 -0.66
N GLU A 55 13.97 -3.38 -1.95
CA GLU A 55 12.84 -3.26 -2.87
C GLU A 55 11.92 -4.49 -2.79
N ASN A 56 10.71 -4.35 -3.33
CA ASN A 56 9.71 -5.40 -3.46
C ASN A 56 9.35 -6.12 -2.15
N GLN A 57 9.44 -5.44 -1.00
CA GLN A 57 9.00 -6.00 0.27
C GLN A 57 7.48 -5.89 0.38
N ILE A 58 6.86 -6.81 1.11
CA ILE A 58 5.42 -6.85 1.30
C ILE A 58 5.11 -6.50 2.76
N ASP A 59 4.29 -5.48 2.95
CA ASP A 59 3.63 -5.24 4.23
C ASP A 59 2.28 -5.96 4.25
N TRP A 60 2.17 -7.04 5.01
CA TRP A 60 0.93 -7.78 5.17
C TRP A 60 -0.01 -7.04 6.12
N GLU A 61 -1.20 -6.70 5.61
CA GLU A 61 -2.24 -5.96 6.32
C GLU A 61 -3.22 -6.89 7.02
N ASN A 62 -3.67 -7.91 6.28
CA ASN A 62 -4.71 -8.82 6.71
C ASN A 62 -4.30 -10.25 6.39
N PHE A 63 -4.51 -11.16 7.35
CA PHE A 63 -4.14 -12.55 7.21
C PHE A 63 -5.34 -13.43 6.90
N LYS A 64 -5.13 -14.45 6.06
CA LYS A 64 -6.12 -15.48 5.77
C LYS A 64 -6.63 -16.13 7.06
N GLY A 65 -7.96 -16.16 7.23
CA GLY A 65 -8.64 -16.73 8.39
C GLY A 65 -8.81 -15.77 9.57
N GLU A 66 -8.22 -14.57 9.52
CA GLU A 66 -8.38 -13.56 10.57
C GLU A 66 -9.71 -12.80 10.44
N ASN A 67 -10.30 -12.47 11.58
CA ASN A 67 -11.47 -11.58 11.64
C ASN A 67 -11.02 -10.13 11.53
N VAL A 68 -11.51 -9.47 10.49
CA VAL A 68 -11.23 -8.07 10.23
C VAL A 68 -12.52 -7.28 10.35
N SER A 69 -12.44 -6.13 11.02
CA SER A 69 -13.57 -5.21 11.11
C SER A 69 -14.01 -4.76 9.71
N THR A 70 -15.32 -4.66 9.50
CA THR A 70 -15.91 -4.08 8.29
C THR A 70 -15.57 -2.61 8.12
N GLU A 71 -15.13 -1.93 9.18
CA GLU A 71 -14.58 -0.59 9.08
C GLU A 71 -13.24 -0.58 8.34
N GLY A 72 -12.53 -1.71 8.27
CA GLY A 72 -11.24 -1.87 7.58
C GLY A 72 -10.01 -1.61 8.45
N VAL A 73 -8.85 -2.03 7.96
CA VAL A 73 -7.54 -1.83 8.60
C VAL A 73 -6.87 -0.61 7.98
N LEU A 74 -6.40 0.31 8.83
CA LEU A 74 -5.71 1.52 8.43
C LEU A 74 -4.23 1.40 8.83
N LYS A 75 -3.30 1.51 7.86
CA LYS A 75 -1.87 1.59 8.15
C LYS A 75 -1.20 2.82 7.54
N PRO A 76 -0.29 3.47 8.29
CA PRO A 76 0.38 4.69 7.86
C PRO A 76 1.61 4.38 7.00
N TYR A 77 1.71 5.11 5.89
CA TYR A 77 2.80 5.03 4.94
C TYR A 77 3.43 6.39 4.68
N VAL A 78 4.66 6.33 4.22
CA VAL A 78 5.45 7.49 3.85
C VAL A 78 5.99 7.31 2.44
N MET A 79 5.96 8.39 1.69
CA MET A 79 6.55 8.47 0.37
C MET A 79 7.52 9.64 0.27
N LYS A 80 8.57 9.43 -0.53
CA LYS A 80 9.46 10.51 -0.95
C LYS A 80 9.14 10.87 -2.39
N ILE A 81 8.85 12.15 -2.62
CA ILE A 81 8.51 12.71 -3.93
C ILE A 81 9.56 13.75 -4.30
N LYS A 82 9.95 13.79 -5.57
CA LYS A 82 10.80 14.88 -6.08
C LYS A 82 10.00 16.20 -6.09
N PRO A 83 10.58 17.33 -5.65
CA PRO A 83 9.89 18.61 -5.67
C PRO A 83 9.41 18.95 -7.09
N GLY A 84 8.18 19.45 -7.22
CA GLY A 84 7.55 19.72 -8.52
C GLY A 84 6.82 18.53 -9.17
N ARG A 85 6.97 17.30 -8.64
CA ARG A 85 6.21 16.12 -9.08
C ARG A 85 5.04 15.74 -8.17
N GLU A 86 4.68 16.60 -7.22
CA GLU A 86 3.59 16.35 -6.25
C GLU A 86 2.25 16.07 -6.92
N GLY A 87 1.97 16.72 -8.05
CA GLY A 87 0.74 16.54 -8.81
C GLY A 87 0.77 15.38 -9.81
N LYS A 88 1.85 14.60 -9.88
CA LYS A 88 1.89 13.41 -10.75
C LYS A 88 1.03 12.32 -10.10
N LEU A 89 0.34 11.57 -10.94
CA LEU A 89 -0.34 10.34 -10.51
C LEU A 89 0.72 9.37 -9.97
N TRP A 90 0.51 8.94 -8.74
CA TRP A 90 1.33 7.96 -8.07
C TRP A 90 0.57 6.63 -7.94
N GLN A 91 1.27 5.50 -8.03
CA GLN A 91 0.69 4.17 -7.98
C GLN A 91 1.34 3.34 -6.84
N THR A 92 0.52 2.63 -6.07
CA THR A 92 0.99 1.54 -5.20
C THR A 92 0.41 0.21 -5.62
N HIS A 93 1.19 -0.85 -5.42
CA HIS A 93 0.78 -2.20 -5.78
C HIS A 93 0.22 -2.90 -4.54
N VAL A 94 -1.02 -3.34 -4.65
CA VAL A 94 -1.62 -4.27 -3.69
C VAL A 94 -1.28 -5.68 -4.14
N VAL A 95 -0.88 -6.51 -3.19
CA VAL A 95 -0.55 -7.91 -3.42
C VAL A 95 -1.50 -8.80 -2.61
N MET A 96 -1.65 -10.03 -3.09
CA MET A 96 -2.43 -11.06 -2.42
C MET A 96 -1.65 -12.38 -2.36
N SER A 97 -1.99 -13.21 -1.38
CA SER A 97 -1.48 -14.56 -1.24
C SER A 97 -2.57 -15.54 -0.82
N THR A 98 -2.48 -16.76 -1.34
CA THR A 98 -3.34 -17.90 -0.99
C THR A 98 -2.74 -18.78 0.11
N VAL A 99 -1.43 -18.62 0.39
CA VAL A 99 -0.71 -19.42 1.38
C VAL A 99 -1.12 -19.02 2.81
N PRO A 100 -1.00 -19.93 3.80
CA PRO A 100 -1.32 -19.61 5.18
C PRO A 100 -0.36 -18.55 5.76
N SER A 101 -0.79 -17.90 6.84
CA SER A 101 -0.13 -16.71 7.41
C SER A 101 1.29 -16.96 7.91
N ASP A 102 1.60 -18.19 8.31
CA ASP A 102 2.91 -18.67 8.76
C ASP A 102 3.92 -18.82 7.61
N GLN A 103 3.46 -18.91 6.37
CA GLN A 103 4.28 -19.15 5.18
C GLN A 103 4.29 -17.97 4.22
N LEU A 104 3.82 -16.80 4.67
CA LEU A 104 3.73 -15.63 3.80
C LEU A 104 5.13 -15.17 3.38
N PRO A 105 5.36 -14.94 2.08
CA PRO A 105 6.63 -14.41 1.61
C PRO A 105 6.81 -12.99 2.11
N SER A 106 8.05 -12.62 2.41
CA SER A 106 8.40 -11.25 2.81
C SER A 106 8.58 -10.33 1.60
N SER A 107 8.82 -10.90 0.42
CA SER A 107 9.05 -10.17 -0.82
C SER A 107 8.22 -10.74 -1.97
N LEU A 108 7.83 -9.87 -2.91
CA LEU A 108 7.20 -10.28 -4.16
C LEU A 108 8.15 -11.09 -5.08
N ASN A 109 9.45 -11.07 -4.83
CA ASN A 109 10.41 -11.90 -5.56
C ASN A 109 10.37 -13.38 -5.12
N GLN A 110 9.72 -13.68 -3.99
CA GLN A 110 9.53 -15.03 -3.48
C GLN A 110 8.19 -15.59 -3.96
N ASP A 111 8.14 -16.91 -4.15
CA ASP A 111 6.90 -17.58 -4.54
C ASP A 111 5.82 -17.47 -3.44
N GLY A 112 4.55 -17.48 -3.87
CA GLY A 112 3.41 -17.47 -2.97
C GLY A 112 2.70 -16.12 -2.84
N ALA A 113 3.23 -15.03 -3.41
CA ALA A 113 2.53 -13.76 -3.53
C ALA A 113 2.37 -13.34 -4.99
N ARG A 114 1.26 -12.66 -5.30
CA ARG A 114 1.00 -12.08 -6.62
C ARG A 114 0.41 -10.68 -6.50
N ARG A 115 0.65 -9.85 -7.51
CA ARG A 115 0.00 -8.53 -7.62
C ARG A 115 -1.50 -8.71 -7.85
N LEU A 116 -2.31 -7.99 -7.10
CA LEU A 116 -3.76 -7.99 -7.20
C LEU A 116 -4.23 -6.81 -8.05
N CYS A 117 -3.83 -5.60 -7.68
CA CYS A 117 -4.21 -4.37 -8.37
C CYS A 117 -3.26 -3.22 -8.05
N ASP A 118 -3.36 -2.17 -8.86
CA ASP A 118 -2.64 -0.93 -8.67
C ASP A 118 -3.62 0.14 -8.16
N VAL A 119 -3.23 0.82 -7.09
CA VAL A 119 -4.01 1.90 -6.47
C VAL A 119 -3.34 3.21 -6.87
N GLU A 120 -4.06 4.04 -7.63
CA GLU A 120 -3.51 5.27 -8.22
C GLU A 120 -4.06 6.50 -7.52
N SER A 121 -3.22 7.45 -7.08
CA SER A 121 -3.68 8.66 -6.40
C SER A 121 -2.77 9.84 -6.69
N VAL A 122 -3.33 11.05 -6.64
CA VAL A 122 -2.57 12.30 -6.74
C VAL A 122 -2.34 12.82 -5.32
N LEU A 123 -1.10 12.74 -4.85
CA LEU A 123 -0.78 13.06 -3.45
C LEU A 123 -0.93 14.56 -3.12
N LYS A 124 -0.95 15.44 -4.12
CA LYS A 124 -1.16 16.90 -3.95
C LYS A 124 -2.57 17.27 -3.46
N ASP A 125 -3.48 16.31 -3.40
CA ASP A 125 -4.84 16.55 -2.96
C ASP A 125 -4.92 16.93 -1.47
N LYS A 126 -5.99 17.66 -1.12
CA LYS A 126 -6.12 18.34 0.17
C LYS A 126 -6.02 17.33 1.33
N GLY A 127 -5.10 17.59 2.26
CA GLY A 127 -5.00 16.88 3.55
C GLY A 127 -3.74 16.03 3.74
N VAL A 128 -2.96 15.73 2.69
CA VAL A 128 -1.71 14.96 2.82
C VAL A 128 -0.65 15.78 3.56
N GLU A 129 -0.03 15.19 4.59
CA GLU A 129 1.08 15.86 5.29
C GLU A 129 2.33 15.83 4.41
N MET A 130 2.59 16.93 3.70
CA MET A 130 3.79 17.13 2.90
C MET A 130 4.82 17.97 3.65
N LYS A 131 6.03 17.44 3.78
CA LYS A 131 7.17 18.15 4.39
C LYS A 131 8.36 18.17 3.45
N LEU A 132 8.77 19.37 3.05
CA LEU A 132 10.02 19.56 2.30
C LEU A 132 11.23 19.24 3.19
N LYS A 133 12.14 18.40 2.68
CA LYS A 133 13.39 17.97 3.31
C LYS A 133 14.58 18.38 2.46
N ASN A 134 15.74 18.45 3.10
CA ASN A 134 17.01 18.87 2.51
C ASN A 134 16.99 20.30 1.91
N ARG A 135 16.26 21.24 2.54
CA ARG A 135 16.11 22.62 2.04
C ARG A 135 17.38 23.48 2.11
N HIS A 136 18.30 23.17 3.03
CA HIS A 136 19.48 23.98 3.32
C HIS A 136 20.72 23.51 2.55
N TRP A 137 21.61 24.44 2.21
CA TRP A 137 22.80 24.19 1.40
C TRP A 137 23.80 23.20 2.02
N TYR A 138 23.84 23.08 3.35
CA TYR A 138 24.71 22.14 4.06
C TYR A 138 24.13 20.71 4.12
N GLN A 139 22.93 20.48 3.60
CA GLN A 139 22.33 19.15 3.53
C GLN A 139 22.80 18.46 2.24
N ARG A 140 23.54 17.35 2.38
CA ARG A 140 24.23 16.68 1.26
C ARG A 140 23.32 15.91 0.30
N GLY A 141 22.09 15.60 0.71
CA GLY A 141 21.15 14.81 -0.09
C GLY A 141 20.27 15.66 -0.99
N GLU A 142 19.70 15.06 -2.03
CA GLU A 142 18.76 15.73 -2.92
C GLU A 142 17.55 16.29 -2.16
N LYS A 143 17.00 17.43 -2.62
CA LYS A 143 15.75 17.97 -2.08
C LYS A 143 14.60 17.02 -2.39
N TYR A 144 13.78 16.72 -1.38
CA TYR A 144 12.63 15.84 -1.54
C TYR A 144 11.47 16.26 -0.64
N ILE A 145 10.27 15.87 -1.02
CA ILE A 145 9.06 16.05 -0.25
C ILE A 145 8.70 14.73 0.39
N ARG A 146 8.54 14.73 1.70
CA ARG A 146 8.05 13.60 2.46
C ARG A 146 6.54 13.74 2.58
N ALA A 147 5.79 12.90 1.87
CA ALA A 147 4.35 12.79 1.98
C ALA A 147 4.00 11.66 2.95
N LYS A 148 3.07 11.90 3.87
CA LYS A 148 2.49 10.87 4.73
C LYS A 148 1.01 10.69 4.43
N PHE A 149 0.58 9.46 4.29
CA PHE A 149 -0.80 9.08 4.03
C PHE A 149 -1.05 7.71 4.64
N ASP A 150 -2.33 7.38 4.81
CA ASP A 150 -2.74 6.10 5.35
C ASP A 150 -3.40 5.27 4.25
N ILE A 151 -3.11 3.98 4.19
CA ILE A 151 -3.82 3.06 3.31
C ILE A 151 -4.82 2.30 4.15
N LYS A 152 -6.08 2.33 3.72
CA LYS A 152 -7.20 1.67 4.36
C LYS A 152 -7.70 0.52 3.49
N VAL A 153 -7.71 -0.69 4.05
CA VAL A 153 -8.26 -1.88 3.39
C VAL A 153 -9.63 -2.20 3.98
N ILE A 154 -10.67 -2.14 3.17
CA ILE A 154 -12.06 -2.40 3.57
C ILE A 154 -12.54 -3.69 2.89
N LEU A 155 -13.05 -4.61 3.70
CA LEU A 155 -13.65 -5.86 3.22
C LEU A 155 -15.16 -5.69 3.03
N GLY A 156 -15.60 -5.67 1.78
CA GLY A 156 -17.00 -5.67 1.38
C GLY A 156 -17.64 -7.07 1.45
N ALA A 157 -18.88 -7.17 0.97
CA ALA A 157 -19.61 -8.43 0.96
C ALA A 157 -19.06 -9.44 -0.06
N ALA A 158 -18.66 -8.95 -1.23
CA ALA A 158 -18.00 -9.73 -2.28
C ALA A 158 -16.71 -9.08 -2.80
N ASP A 159 -16.37 -7.87 -2.34
CA ASP A 159 -15.41 -6.99 -3.00
C ASP A 159 -14.47 -6.35 -1.97
N LEU A 160 -13.27 -5.99 -2.42
CA LEU A 160 -12.25 -5.34 -1.61
C LEU A 160 -12.16 -3.88 -2.05
N LYS A 161 -12.05 -2.97 -1.08
CA LYS A 161 -11.85 -1.55 -1.37
C LYS A 161 -10.58 -1.06 -0.69
N PHE A 162 -9.69 -0.46 -1.48
CA PHE A 162 -8.47 0.17 -1.00
C PHE A 162 -8.65 1.68 -1.10
N GLN A 163 -8.58 2.36 0.05
CA GLN A 163 -8.70 3.81 0.11
C GLN A 163 -7.37 4.39 0.58
N LEU A 164 -6.89 5.38 -0.15
CA LEU A 164 -5.82 6.24 0.35
C LEU A 164 -6.49 7.35 1.17
N GLN A 165 -6.12 7.48 2.44
CA GLN A 165 -6.66 8.50 3.34
C GLN A 165 -5.58 9.48 3.75
N SER A 166 -5.98 10.74 3.84
CA SER A 166 -5.17 11.79 4.44
C SER A 166 -5.27 11.76 5.97
N LYS A 167 -4.43 12.54 6.65
CA LYS A 167 -4.52 12.70 8.11
C LYS A 167 -5.87 13.30 8.55
N THR A 168 -6.52 14.06 7.68
CA THR A 168 -7.86 14.64 7.90
C THR A 168 -8.98 13.67 7.56
N LYS A 169 -8.68 12.40 7.25
CA LYS A 169 -9.60 11.34 6.83
C LYS A 169 -10.28 11.59 5.48
N ASP A 170 -9.79 12.55 4.70
CA ASP A 170 -10.25 12.76 3.34
C ASP A 170 -9.72 11.61 2.46
N VAL A 171 -10.59 11.04 1.62
CA VAL A 171 -10.20 10.01 0.66
C VAL A 171 -9.50 10.70 -0.51
N LEU A 172 -8.25 10.32 -0.75
CA LEU A 172 -7.34 10.91 -1.75
C LEU A 172 -7.32 10.14 -3.07
N ASN A 173 -7.99 8.99 -3.10
CA ASN A 173 -8.09 8.20 -4.30
C ASN A 173 -9.32 8.63 -5.10
N LYS A 174 -9.26 8.55 -6.43
CA LYS A 174 -10.49 8.50 -7.22
C LYS A 174 -11.24 7.24 -6.77
N ASP A 175 -12.57 7.30 -6.71
CA ASP A 175 -13.37 6.08 -6.49
C ASP A 175 -12.90 5.05 -7.52
N HIS A 176 -12.12 4.07 -7.09
CA HIS A 176 -11.95 2.87 -7.88
C HIS A 176 -13.32 2.22 -7.84
N ASP A 177 -13.96 2.18 -9.02
CA ASP A 177 -15.09 1.28 -9.24
C ASP A 177 -14.72 -0.04 -8.59
N GLU A 178 -15.61 -0.49 -7.71
CA GLU A 178 -15.60 -1.77 -7.01
C GLU A 178 -14.79 -2.80 -7.81
N ILE A 179 -13.71 -3.31 -7.20
CA ILE A 179 -12.72 -4.14 -7.90
C ILE A 179 -13.42 -5.38 -8.47
N GLN A 180 -13.93 -5.25 -9.69
CA GLN A 180 -14.19 -6.37 -10.55
C GLN A 180 -12.81 -6.90 -10.87
N VAL A 181 -12.51 -8.09 -10.35
CA VAL A 181 -11.24 -8.79 -10.54
C VAL A 181 -10.99 -8.92 -12.04
N LYS A 182 -10.31 -7.93 -12.62
CA LYS A 182 -9.76 -7.99 -13.97
C LYS A 182 -8.42 -8.67 -13.84
N TRP A 183 -8.39 -9.93 -14.26
CA TRP A 183 -7.18 -10.73 -14.41
C TRP A 183 -6.33 -10.15 -15.55
N GLU A 184 -5.70 -9.00 -15.34
CA GLU A 184 -4.73 -8.47 -16.30
C GLU A 184 -3.39 -9.21 -16.13
N LEU A 185 -2.84 -9.64 -17.26
CA LEU A 185 -1.49 -10.17 -17.35
C LEU A 185 -0.50 -9.11 -16.85
N PRO A 186 0.62 -9.50 -16.21
CA PRO A 186 1.57 -8.54 -15.66
C PRO A 186 2.04 -7.60 -16.76
N ARG A 187 1.74 -6.30 -16.63
CA ARG A 187 2.31 -5.27 -17.51
C ARG A 187 3.82 -5.35 -17.41
N GLN A 188 4.48 -5.57 -18.55
CA GLN A 188 5.92 -5.33 -18.67
C GLN A 188 6.13 -3.83 -18.58
N ASN A 189 6.53 -3.36 -17.40
CA ASN A 189 6.85 -1.96 -17.18
C ASN A 189 8.10 -1.61 -18.01
N SER A 190 7.97 -0.69 -18.95
CA SER A 190 9.09 -0.07 -19.66
C SER A 190 9.98 0.68 -18.66
N ALA A 191 11.29 0.51 -18.80
CA ALA A 191 12.31 1.01 -17.88
C ALA A 191 12.31 2.55 -17.64
N ASP A 192 11.61 3.31 -18.48
CA ASP A 192 11.61 4.78 -18.46
C ASP A 192 10.63 5.41 -17.45
N ASP A 193 9.71 4.63 -16.85
CA ASP A 193 8.71 5.17 -15.90
C ASP A 193 9.07 4.94 -14.40
N TYR A 194 10.15 4.21 -14.14
CA TYR A 194 10.66 3.99 -12.78
C TYR A 194 11.56 5.15 -12.35
N ASP A 195 10.94 6.21 -11.84
CA ASP A 195 11.64 7.17 -10.99
C ASP A 195 12.13 6.39 -9.75
N GLY A 196 13.44 6.13 -9.66
CA GLY A 196 14.04 5.28 -8.63
C GLY A 196 13.46 5.54 -7.23
N LEU A 197 13.08 4.44 -6.55
CA LEU A 197 12.54 4.42 -5.19
C LEU A 197 11.27 5.28 -4.97
N ALA A 198 10.36 5.35 -5.94
CA ALA A 198 9.03 5.97 -5.78
C ALA A 198 7.98 5.05 -5.10
N ALA A 199 8.42 4.08 -4.30
CA ALA A 199 7.55 3.18 -3.55
C ALA A 199 7.32 3.68 -2.11
N PRO A 200 6.18 3.38 -1.49
CA PRO A 200 5.90 3.77 -0.12
C PRO A 200 6.73 2.92 0.85
N TYR A 201 6.96 3.42 2.06
CA TYR A 201 7.54 2.66 3.16
C TYR A 201 6.77 2.92 4.44
N LYS A 202 6.87 2.00 5.40
CA LYS A 202 6.15 2.07 6.67
C LYS A 202 6.50 3.35 7.44
N ALA A 203 5.48 4.05 7.94
CA ALA A 203 5.72 5.13 8.89
C ALA A 203 6.14 4.52 10.25
N LYS A 204 7.34 4.87 10.74
CA LYS A 204 7.72 4.65 12.14
C LYS A 204 6.99 5.63 13.06
#